data_AF-A0AAU8K792-F1
#
_entry.id   AF-A0AAU8K792-F1
#
_cell.length_a   1.000
_cell.length_b   1.000
_cell.length_c   1.000
_cell.angle_alpha   90.00
_cell.angle_beta   90.00
_cell.angle_gamma   90.00
#
_symmetry.space_group_name_H-M   'P 1'
#
loop_
_entity.id
_entity.type
_entity.pdbx_description
1 polymer ?
#
loop_
_entity_poly.entity_id
_entity_poly.type
_entity_poly.pdbx_seq_one_letter_code
_entity_poly.pdbx_strand_id
1 'polypeptide(L)'
;MPPFDLAIMDEAHCIAGRPDRKWAAVHDNPRIRADRRLYMTSTPRIFAAPDLAESADTTRPRRRTPTGPAADLFANSMNNKQVYGKKIFEYPPRPGP
;
A
#
# COMPACT_ATOMS: atom_id res chain seq x y z
N MET A 1 25.50 -1.51 -9.66
CA MET A 1 24.41 -1.18 -10.61
C MET A 1 24.09 0.29 -10.49
N PRO A 2 23.88 1.02 -11.60
CA PRO A 2 23.34 2.37 -11.56
C PRO A 2 21.96 2.40 -10.87
N PRO A 3 21.56 3.54 -10.27
CA PRO A 3 20.21 3.72 -9.75
C PRO A 3 19.18 3.66 -10.88
N PHE A 4 17.94 3.31 -10.56
CA PHE A 4 16.82 3.44 -11.50
C PHE A 4 16.40 4.90 -11.60
N ASP A 5 16.16 5.40 -12.82
CA ASP A 5 15.60 6.74 -13.00
C ASP A 5 14.15 6.82 -12.47
N LEU A 6 13.40 5.72 -12.56
CA LEU A 6 12.03 5.58 -12.10
C LEU A 6 11.74 4.16 -11.60
N ALA A 7 11.11 4.05 -10.44
CA ALA A 7 10.51 2.81 -9.95
C ALA A 7 8.99 2.97 -9.81
N ILE A 8 8.23 1.97 -10.30
CA ILE A 8 6.77 1.94 -10.25
C ILE A 8 6.34 0.91 -9.21
N MET A 9 5.52 1.34 -8.25
CA MET A 9 4.99 0.52 -7.18
C MET A 9 3.51 0.26 -7.44
N ASP A 10 3.23 -0.90 -8.02
CA ASP A 10 1.86 -1.39 -8.19
C ASP A 10 1.26 -1.84 -6.85
N GLU A 11 -0.06 -1.77 -6.75
CA GLU A 11 -0.83 -2.11 -5.56
C GLU A 11 -0.23 -1.52 -4.28
N ALA A 12 0.19 -0.26 -4.35
CA ALA A 12 0.93 0.43 -3.28
C ALA A 12 0.15 0.55 -1.96
N HIS A 13 -1.15 0.26 -1.97
CA HIS A 13 -1.95 0.13 -0.77
C HIS A 13 -1.52 -1.05 0.12
N CYS A 14 -0.96 -2.11 -0.49
CA CYS A 14 -0.53 -3.33 0.21
C CYS A 14 0.62 -3.01 1.16
N ILE A 15 1.43 -2.03 0.75
CA ILE A 15 2.61 -1.58 1.47
C ILE A 15 2.35 -0.39 2.41
N ALA A 16 1.09 0.05 2.52
CA ALA A 16 0.74 1.18 3.37
C ALA A 16 0.56 0.78 4.83
N GLY A 17 1.09 1.58 5.75
CA GLY A 17 0.81 1.46 7.19
C GLY A 17 1.53 0.34 7.97
N ARG A 18 2.41 -0.47 7.35
CA ARG A 18 3.16 -1.55 8.06
C ARG A 18 4.66 -1.56 7.73
N PRO A 19 5.47 -0.77 8.46
CA PRO A 19 6.91 -0.65 8.22
C PRO A 19 7.71 -1.90 8.64
N ASP A 20 7.10 -2.84 9.36
CA ASP A 20 7.71 -4.06 9.91
C ASP A 20 7.83 -5.21 8.89
N ARG A 21 7.26 -5.05 7.70
CA ARG A 21 7.22 -6.10 6.67
C ARG A 21 8.42 -6.03 5.76
N LYS A 22 8.86 -7.19 5.27
CA LYS A 22 9.98 -7.32 4.30
C LYS A 22 9.80 -6.45 3.06
N TRP A 23 8.57 -6.21 2.62
CA TRP A 23 8.25 -5.38 1.46
C TRP A 23 8.39 -3.87 1.71
N ALA A 24 8.48 -3.41 2.98
CA ALA A 24 8.68 -1.99 3.30
C ALA A 24 10.07 -1.47 2.87
N ALA A 25 11.00 -2.38 2.59
CA ALA A 25 12.30 -2.11 1.97
C ALA A 25 12.19 -1.33 0.65
N VAL A 26 11.04 -1.35 -0.01
CA VAL A 26 10.79 -0.56 -1.23
C VAL A 26 10.82 0.95 -1.01
N HIS A 27 10.65 1.41 0.23
CA HIS A 27 10.78 2.82 0.61
C HIS A 27 12.22 3.21 0.98
N ASP A 28 13.10 2.23 1.17
CA ASP A 28 14.49 2.43 1.58
C ASP A 28 15.35 2.70 0.34
N ASN A 29 15.70 3.98 0.14
CA ASN A 29 16.55 4.42 -0.97
C ASN A 29 17.96 3.80 -0.97
N PRO A 30 18.66 3.68 0.18
CA PRO A 30 19.91 2.91 0.26
C PRO A 30 19.78 1.46 -0.23
N ARG A 31 18.65 0.80 0.05
CA ARG A 31 18.43 -0.61 -0.31
C ARG A 31 17.96 -0.81 -1.75
N ILE A 32 17.08 0.05 -2.25
CA ILE A 32 16.62 0.05 -3.64
C ILE A 32 16.85 1.46 -4.19
N ARG A 33 17.92 1.66 -4.96
CA ARG A 33 18.28 3.00 -5.45
C ARG A 33 17.38 3.42 -6.62
N ALA A 34 16.57 4.45 -6.41
CA ALA A 34 15.75 5.06 -7.46
C ALA A 34 15.65 6.58 -7.29
N ASP A 35 15.76 7.33 -8.38
CA ASP A 35 15.67 8.80 -8.37
C ASP A 35 14.23 9.27 -8.21
N ARG A 36 13.28 8.51 -8.76
CA ARG A 36 11.83 8.79 -8.66
C ARG A 36 11.05 7.52 -8.35
N ARG A 37 9.97 7.67 -7.60
CA ARG A 37 9.02 6.58 -7.30
C ARG A 37 7.60 7.00 -7.62
N LEU A 38 6.92 6.21 -8.44
CA LEU A 38 5.50 6.36 -8.73
C LEU A 38 4.74 5.27 -7.98
N TYR A 39 3.80 5.66 -7.14
CA TYR A 39 2.91 4.73 -6.44
C TYR A 39 1.55 4.72 -7.14
N MET A 40 1.07 3.53 -7.49
CA MET A 40 -0.23 3.33 -8.14
C MET A 40 -1.06 2.31 -7.38
N THR A 41 -2.37 2.53 -7.37
CA THR A 41 -3.35 1.66 -6.72
C THR A 41 -4.75 1.98 -7.23
N SER A 42 -5.59 0.97 -7.36
CA SER A 42 -7.04 1.13 -7.58
C SER A 42 -7.80 1.39 -6.27
N THR A 43 -7.20 1.05 -5.13
CA THR A 43 -7.82 1.06 -3.80
C THR A 43 -6.90 1.78 -2.79
N PRO A 44 -6.84 3.13 -2.81
CA PRO A 44 -5.93 3.90 -1.96
C PRO A 44 -6.27 3.86 -0.46
N ARG A 45 -7.49 3.42 -0.13
CA ARG A 45 -7.91 3.08 1.22
C ARG A 45 -8.43 1.67 1.22
N ILE A 46 -7.83 0.82 2.04
CA ILE A 46 -8.40 -0.46 2.36
C ILE A 46 -9.10 -0.33 3.71
N PHE A 47 -10.43 -0.41 3.70
CA PHE A 47 -11.19 -0.74 4.91
C PHE A 47 -11.03 -2.24 5.15
N ALA A 48 -9.96 -2.59 5.86
CA ALA A 48 -9.69 -3.90 6.41
C ALA A 48 -9.88 -5.11 5.45
N ALA A 49 -9.10 -5.13 4.36
CA ALA A 49 -8.85 -6.38 3.64
C ALA A 49 -8.01 -7.30 4.55
N PRO A 50 -8.22 -8.62 4.48
CA PRO A 50 -7.32 -9.55 5.14
C PRO A 50 -5.91 -9.27 4.64
N ASP A 51 -4.96 -9.35 5.55
CA ASP A 51 -3.55 -9.26 5.26
C ASP A 51 -3.24 -10.10 4.00
N LEU A 52 -2.64 -9.53 2.96
CA LEU A 52 -2.32 -10.29 1.74
C LEU A 52 -1.38 -11.46 2.04
N ALA A 53 -0.55 -11.33 3.08
CA ALA A 53 0.25 -12.44 3.59
C ALA A 53 -0.60 -13.54 4.25
N GLU A 54 -1.69 -13.19 4.95
CA GLU A 54 -2.68 -14.18 5.43
C GLU A 54 -3.56 -14.71 4.30
N SER A 55 -3.78 -13.94 3.24
CA SER A 55 -4.58 -14.36 2.08
C SER A 55 -3.80 -15.35 1.20
N ALA A 56 -2.47 -15.25 1.17
CA ALA A 56 -1.59 -16.19 0.50
C ALA A 56 -1.31 -17.45 1.36
N ASP A 57 -1.47 -17.35 2.68
CA ASP A 57 -1.27 -18.45 3.62
C ASP A 57 -2.61 -19.14 3.96
N THR A 58 -2.93 -20.22 3.25
CA THR A 58 -4.20 -20.96 3.42
C THR A 58 -4.31 -21.71 4.76
N THR A 59 -3.26 -21.71 5.58
CA THR A 59 -3.17 -22.53 6.80
C THR A 59 -3.50 -21.78 8.09
N ARG A 60 -3.58 -20.44 8.07
CA ARG A 60 -3.80 -19.64 9.29
C ARG A 60 -5.28 -19.25 9.45
N PRO A 61 -5.88 -19.39 10.66
CA PRO A 61 -7.26 -18.96 10.89
C PRO A 61 -7.38 -17.45 10.73
N ARG A 62 -8.26 -17.03 9.80
CA ARG A 62 -8.54 -15.63 9.43
C ARG A 62 -8.87 -14.83 10.69
N ARG A 63 -8.00 -13.88 11.08
CA ARG A 63 -8.24 -13.05 12.27
C ARG A 63 -9.49 -12.20 12.02
N ARG A 64 -10.45 -12.21 12.96
CA ARG A 64 -11.68 -11.43 12.86
C ARG A 64 -11.35 -9.94 12.67
N THR A 65 -11.78 -9.40 11.54
CA THR A 65 -11.71 -7.98 11.22
C THR A 65 -12.52 -7.18 12.25
N PRO A 66 -11.94 -6.18 12.92
CA PRO A 66 -12.71 -5.32 13.82
C PRO A 66 -13.64 -4.44 12.98
N THR A 67 -14.93 -4.47 13.28
CA THR A 67 -15.95 -3.61 12.66
C THR A 67 -16.16 -2.36 13.53
N GLY A 68 -16.36 -1.20 12.91
CA GLY A 68 -16.60 0.08 13.61
C GLY A 68 -15.39 1.03 13.60
N PRO A 69 -15.36 2.09 14.43
CA PRO A 69 -14.31 3.13 14.39
C PRO A 69 -12.88 2.60 14.66
N ALA A 70 -12.76 1.40 15.23
CA ALA A 70 -11.47 0.71 15.34
C ALA A 70 -10.93 0.21 13.99
N ALA A 71 -11.78 0.00 12.97
CA ALA A 71 -11.36 -0.39 11.62
C ALA A 71 -10.51 0.68 10.94
N ASP A 72 -10.76 1.96 11.24
CA ASP A 72 -9.98 3.08 10.72
C ASP A 72 -8.54 3.07 11.26
N LEU A 73 -8.32 2.52 12.46
CA LEU A 73 -6.98 2.31 13.04
C LEU A 73 -6.21 1.15 12.38
N PHE A 74 -6.92 0.22 11.73
CA PHE A 74 -6.33 -0.88 10.95
C PHE A 74 -6.32 -0.60 9.44
N ALA A 75 -6.77 0.57 9.01
CA ALA A 75 -6.81 0.94 7.60
C ALA A 75 -5.39 1.26 7.10
N ASN A 76 -4.89 0.43 6.19
CA ASN A 76 -3.72 0.77 5.39
C ASN A 76 -4.11 1.97 4.49
N SER A 77 -3.55 3.15 4.79
CA SER A 77 -3.88 4.41 4.12
C SER A 77 -2.66 5.04 3.47
N MET A 78 -2.79 5.41 2.19
CA MET A 78 -1.74 6.12 1.43
C MET A 78 -1.76 7.65 1.61
N ASN A 79 -2.39 8.17 2.66
CA ASN A 79 -2.52 9.61 2.88
C ASN A 79 -1.20 10.31 3.27
N ASN A 80 -0.16 9.57 3.65
CA ASN A 80 1.12 10.15 4.05
C ASN A 80 1.92 10.64 2.82
N LYS A 81 1.82 11.95 2.53
CA LYS A 81 2.53 12.59 1.41
C LYS A 81 4.06 12.57 1.55
N GLN A 82 4.62 12.41 2.75
CA GLN A 82 6.07 12.31 2.93
C GLN A 82 6.61 10.98 2.38
N VAL A 83 5.80 9.91 2.40
CA VAL A 83 6.18 8.58 1.90
C VAL A 83 5.76 8.38 0.45
N TYR A 84 4.50 8.72 0.13
CA TYR A 84 3.91 8.44 -1.20
C TYR A 84 3.97 9.61 -2.18
N GLY A 85 4.42 10.78 -1.71
CA GLY A 85 4.41 12.01 -2.51
C GLY A 85 3.01 12.59 -2.70
N LYS A 86 2.92 13.57 -3.60
CA LYS A 86 1.66 14.19 -3.99
C LYS A 86 0.90 13.25 -4.94
N LYS A 87 -0.41 13.09 -4.72
CA LYS A 87 -1.31 12.46 -5.70
C LYS A 87 -1.27 13.26 -7.02
N ILE A 88 -0.81 12.60 -8.08
CA ILE A 88 -0.67 13.22 -9.42
C ILE A 88 -1.93 13.08 -10.27
N PHE A 89 -2.66 11.97 -10.12
CA PHE A 89 -3.85 11.65 -10.91
C PHE A 89 -4.77 10.70 -10.14
N GLU A 90 -6.07 10.76 -10.39
CA GLU A 90 -7.08 9.84 -9.86
C GLU A 90 -8.17 9.65 -10.92
N TYR A 91 -8.42 8.39 -11.27
CA TYR A 91 -9.57 8.04 -12.09
C TYR A 91 -10.81 7.98 -11.20
N PRO A 92 -11.86 8.77 -11.46
CA PRO A 92 -13.09 8.64 -10.71
C PRO A 92 -13.70 7.26 -10.97
N PRO A 93 -14.37 6.65 -9.97
CA PRO A 93 -15.13 5.43 -10.20
C PRO A 93 -16.17 5.71 -11.28
N ARG A 94 -16.45 4.69 -12.11
CA ARG A 94 -17.48 4.79 -13.13
C ARG A 94 -18.80 5.16 -12.43
N PRO A 95 -19.53 6.18 -12.89
CA PRO A 95 -20.89 6.41 -12.39
C PRO A 95 -21.71 5.14 -12.60
N GLY A 96 -22.55 4.80 -11.61
CA GLY A 96 -23.41 3.63 -11.68
C GLY A 96 -24.38 3.70 -12.88
N PRO A 97 -24.99 2.56 -13.25
CA PRO A 97 -26.01 2.53 -14.29
C PRO A 97 -27.21 3.43 -13.96
#